data_AF-A0A3L7X8D6-F1
#
_entry.id   AF-A0A3L7X8D6-F1
#
_cell.length_a   1.000
_cell.length_b   1.000
_cell.length_c   1.000
_cell.angle_alpha   90.00
_cell.angle_beta   90.00
_cell.angle_gamma   90.00
#
_symmetry.space_group_name_H-M   'P 1'
#
loop_
_entity.id
_entity.type
_entity.pdbx_description
1 polymer ?
#
loop_
_entity_poly.entity_id
_entity_poly.type
_entity_poly.pdbx_seq_one_letter_code
_entity_poly.pdbx_strand_id
1 'polypeptide(L)'
;MQIEWVSVTHAEWGILFQDGWAVCETLYIIVGRMPSQISTTFVPNSIFVGCPRTQFRLYFLCRAQSTPRQRKPSMPNVPHSSMRSYGYALFEAAGLPADQSRIVTDHLVDANLTGHDSHGIIRIPGYIRSIAAGTIKPVGNLKIVRETPASVVIDGEGGQGIVICTKAMEMAVERAKQTTFGAVAVHQCSHIGRLGAYPPMAAEQDCIGILLLNGGGRFAAPFGGTSRRLPPNPIAMAVPSESGPVMMLDITTSMAAGGKVEVYAARGQQVPPGWLIDAEGNEVRDPTPFQAGEIAMLPLGGASGHKGYGLAMMIDAIAGGLSWAGCSSEQPTRGGSGFVALAIKISSFIDIDEYKKEVQTLIDWVKSSRTAPGVKKIYYPGEIEEELRAARTANGIAVEETTWGRIAEAAAEMGVAVPAV
;
A
#
# COMPACT_ATOMS: atom_id res chain seq x y z
N MET A 1 60.63 -1.64 37.68
CA MET A 1 59.54 -0.88 38.31
C MET A 1 58.31 -1.77 38.24
N GLN A 2 57.63 -1.95 39.37
CA GLN A 2 56.61 -2.98 39.60
C GLN A 2 55.50 -2.99 38.54
N ILE A 3 55.10 -4.20 38.14
CA ILE A 3 53.87 -4.46 37.41
C ILE A 3 52.76 -4.50 38.47
N GLU A 4 51.92 -3.46 38.50
CA GLU A 4 50.67 -3.48 39.26
C GLU A 4 49.52 -3.90 38.33
N TRP A 5 48.77 -4.90 38.77
CA TRP A 5 47.51 -5.31 38.16
C TRP A 5 46.41 -4.31 38.56
N VAL A 6 45.67 -3.79 37.58
CA VAL A 6 44.42 -3.06 37.83
C VAL A 6 43.28 -3.77 37.10
N SER A 7 42.19 -3.94 37.84
CA SER A 7 40.99 -4.75 37.62
C SER A 7 40.36 -4.70 36.22
N VAL A 8 39.87 -5.85 35.77
CA VAL A 8 38.98 -6.02 34.62
C VAL A 8 37.52 -5.77 35.06
N THR A 9 36.87 -4.75 34.51
CA THR A 9 35.40 -4.62 34.52
C THR A 9 34.84 -5.19 33.22
N HIS A 10 33.92 -6.17 33.31
CA HIS A 10 33.14 -6.66 32.17
C HIS A 10 32.25 -5.55 31.62
N ALA A 11 32.37 -5.25 30.33
CA ALA A 11 31.39 -4.47 29.58
C ALA A 11 31.14 -5.17 28.24
N GLU A 12 29.92 -5.65 28.03
CA GLU A 12 29.48 -6.20 26.74
C GLU A 12 29.22 -5.04 25.77
N TRP A 13 29.90 -5.03 24.63
CA TRP A 13 29.63 -4.09 23.53
C TRP A 13 29.30 -4.89 22.27
N GLY A 14 28.06 -4.77 21.79
CA GLY A 14 27.64 -5.29 20.49
C GLY A 14 27.85 -4.23 19.39
N ILE A 15 28.49 -4.60 18.28
CA ILE A 15 28.60 -3.76 17.08
C ILE A 15 27.68 -4.33 16.01
N LEU A 16 26.73 -3.52 15.52
CA LEU A 16 25.82 -3.87 14.43
C LEU A 16 26.50 -3.64 13.06
N PHE A 17 26.61 -4.68 12.23
CA PHE A 17 26.96 -4.55 10.82
C PHE A 17 25.75 -4.89 9.92
N GLN A 18 25.74 -4.40 8.69
CA GLN A 18 24.61 -4.51 7.75
C GLN A 18 24.17 -5.96 7.41
N ASP A 19 24.94 -7.00 7.76
CA ASP A 19 24.64 -8.39 7.40
C ASP A 19 24.67 -9.43 8.57
N GLY A 20 24.63 -9.01 9.84
CA GLY A 20 24.42 -9.93 10.99
C GLY A 20 25.30 -9.69 12.22
N TRP A 21 25.02 -10.44 13.30
CA TRP A 21 25.73 -10.37 14.59
C TRP A 21 27.06 -11.14 14.57
N ALA A 22 28.12 -10.55 15.11
CA ALA A 22 29.37 -11.26 15.43
C ALA A 22 29.75 -10.98 16.90
N VAL A 23 30.03 -12.04 17.66
CA VAL A 23 30.58 -11.95 19.02
C VAL A 23 32.10 -11.86 18.91
N CYS A 24 32.69 -10.81 19.47
CA CYS A 24 34.13 -10.60 19.45
C CYS A 24 34.74 -11.17 20.73
N GLU A 25 35.34 -12.36 20.67
CA GLU A 25 35.84 -13.06 21.87
C GLU A 25 37.23 -12.60 22.34
N THR A 26 37.97 -11.75 21.61
CA THR A 26 39.29 -11.28 22.07
C THR A 26 39.71 -9.93 21.46
N LEU A 27 40.08 -8.97 22.31
CA LEU A 27 40.62 -7.66 21.92
C LEU A 27 42.16 -7.68 22.00
N TYR A 28 42.85 -7.41 20.89
CA TYR A 28 44.31 -7.23 20.88
C TYR A 28 44.65 -5.74 20.83
N ILE A 29 45.39 -5.25 21.84
CA ILE A 29 45.99 -3.92 21.85
C ILE A 29 47.46 -4.07 21.42
N ILE A 30 47.80 -3.59 20.23
CA ILE A 30 49.19 -3.55 19.75
C ILE A 30 49.72 -2.13 19.87
N VAL A 31 50.75 -1.92 20.69
CA VAL A 31 51.47 -0.65 20.82
C VAL A 31 52.81 -0.79 20.09
N GLY A 32 52.98 -0.11 18.95
CA GLY A 32 54.23 -0.17 18.17
C GLY A 32 54.39 0.98 17.19
N ARG A 33 55.64 1.37 16.92
CA ARG A 33 56.03 2.43 15.96
C ARG A 33 56.13 1.82 14.56
N MET A 34 55.36 2.31 13.58
CA MET A 34 55.46 1.83 12.18
C MET A 34 56.42 2.69 11.33
N PRO A 35 57.21 2.08 10.42
CA PRO A 35 57.87 2.76 9.31
C PRO A 35 56.89 3.03 8.15
N SER A 36 57.21 4.05 7.36
CA SER A 36 56.40 4.60 6.26
C SER A 36 56.23 3.66 5.07
N GLN A 37 54.98 3.27 4.76
CA GLN A 37 54.36 3.13 3.42
C GLN A 37 53.26 2.04 3.45
N ILE A 38 51.98 2.41 3.65
CA ILE A 38 50.81 1.66 3.15
C ILE A 38 49.69 2.68 2.83
N SER A 39 49.19 2.63 1.60
CA SER A 39 47.99 3.35 1.12
C SER A 39 46.74 2.50 1.31
N THR A 40 45.66 3.04 1.91
CA THR A 40 44.24 2.76 1.55
C THR A 40 43.25 3.53 2.43
N THR A 41 42.32 4.20 1.73
CA THR A 41 40.87 4.45 1.97
C THR A 41 40.35 4.73 3.40
N PHE A 42 39.82 5.95 3.58
CA PHE A 42 39.19 6.46 4.79
C PHE A 42 37.71 6.04 4.91
N VAL A 43 37.28 5.60 6.09
CA VAL A 43 35.87 5.61 6.55
C VAL A 43 35.83 6.35 7.89
N PRO A 44 34.96 7.34 8.11
CA PRO A 44 35.03 8.18 9.31
C PRO A 44 34.24 7.55 10.46
N ASN A 45 34.92 7.24 11.55
CA ASN A 45 34.44 7.37 12.93
C ASN A 45 35.64 7.19 13.86
N SER A 46 36.18 8.29 14.37
CA SER A 46 37.35 8.32 15.26
C SER A 46 36.97 9.01 16.57
N ILE A 47 37.19 8.34 17.71
CA ILE A 47 37.13 8.96 19.04
C ILE A 47 38.50 9.61 19.29
N PHE A 48 38.53 10.93 19.45
CA PHE A 48 39.74 11.66 19.84
C PHE A 48 39.83 11.74 21.36
N VAL A 49 40.90 11.20 21.95
CA VAL A 49 41.30 11.49 23.33
C VAL A 49 42.61 12.27 23.27
N GLY A 50 42.56 13.56 23.64
CA GLY A 50 43.67 14.50 23.49
C GLY A 50 44.64 14.50 24.68
N CYS A 51 45.95 14.50 24.38
CA CYS A 51 47.03 14.97 25.24
C CYS A 51 48.09 15.67 24.36
N PRO A 52 48.60 16.86 24.70
CA PRO A 52 49.37 17.67 23.77
C PRO A 52 50.85 17.24 23.77
N ARG A 53 51.19 16.19 22.99
CA ARG A 53 52.50 16.04 22.30
C ARG A 53 52.73 14.73 21.53
N THR A 54 51.76 13.83 21.41
CA THR A 54 51.96 12.60 20.60
C THR A 54 50.64 12.14 19.97
N GLN A 55 50.57 12.10 18.63
CA GLN A 55 49.41 11.55 17.93
C GLN A 55 49.53 10.02 17.87
N PHE A 56 48.55 9.30 18.44
CA PHE A 56 48.39 7.86 18.29
C PHE A 56 47.14 7.57 17.44
N ARG A 57 47.24 6.66 16.47
CA ARG A 57 46.09 6.13 15.73
C ARG A 57 45.81 4.69 16.17
N LEU A 58 44.59 4.43 16.63
CA LEU A 58 44.08 3.07 16.79
C LEU A 58 43.65 2.53 15.42
N TYR A 59 44.06 1.30 15.10
CA TYR A 59 43.53 0.55 13.96
C TYR A 59 42.87 -0.73 14.47
N PHE A 60 41.62 -0.95 14.07
CA PHE A 60 40.89 -2.18 14.35
C PHE A 60 41.03 -3.12 13.14
N LEU A 61 41.68 -4.27 13.33
CA LEU A 61 41.76 -5.34 12.33
C LEU A 61 40.83 -6.48 12.77
N CYS A 62 39.61 -6.49 12.25
CA CYS A 62 38.69 -7.61 12.38
C CYS A 62 38.87 -8.55 11.18
N ARG A 63 39.41 -9.76 11.40
CA ARG A 63 39.38 -10.84 10.40
C ARG A 63 38.06 -11.59 10.54
N ALA A 64 37.03 -11.14 9.83
CA ALA A 64 35.81 -11.91 9.67
C ALA A 64 36.03 -13.01 8.63
N GLN A 65 35.99 -14.29 9.04
CA GLN A 65 35.76 -15.39 8.11
C GLN A 65 34.27 -15.46 7.82
N SER A 66 33.81 -14.74 6.80
CA SER A 66 32.45 -14.92 6.28
C SER A 66 32.41 -16.17 5.42
N THR A 67 31.75 -17.22 5.87
CA THR A 67 31.22 -18.23 4.95
C THR A 67 30.21 -17.53 4.03
N PRO A 68 30.32 -17.65 2.70
CA PRO A 68 29.35 -17.04 1.81
C PRO A 68 28.02 -17.73 2.04
N ARG A 69 27.07 -17.04 2.68
CA ARG A 69 25.67 -17.43 2.64
C ARG A 69 25.31 -17.45 1.16
N GLN A 70 25.06 -18.63 0.59
CA GLN A 70 24.53 -18.72 -0.77
C GLN A 70 23.26 -17.86 -0.80
N ARG A 71 23.31 -16.72 -1.51
CA ARG A 71 22.10 -15.96 -1.81
C ARG A 71 21.23 -16.92 -2.60
N LYS A 72 20.11 -17.36 -2.01
CA LYS A 72 19.05 -18.00 -2.79
C LYS A 72 18.78 -17.11 -4.00
N PRO A 73 18.69 -17.67 -5.22
CA PRO A 73 18.38 -16.87 -6.39
C PRO A 73 17.07 -16.14 -6.11
N SER A 74 17.11 -14.80 -6.15
CA SER A 74 15.89 -14.00 -6.06
C SER A 74 15.00 -14.34 -7.24
N MET A 75 13.71 -14.55 -6.98
CA MET A 75 12.72 -14.76 -8.05
C MET A 75 12.88 -13.70 -9.16
N PRO A 76 12.88 -14.11 -10.44
CA PRO A 76 12.93 -13.16 -11.54
C PRO A 76 11.68 -12.28 -11.55
N ASN A 77 11.81 -11.06 -12.09
CA ASN A 77 10.66 -10.21 -12.30
C ASN A 77 9.70 -10.87 -13.30
N VAL A 78 8.42 -10.91 -12.96
CA VAL A 78 7.37 -11.52 -13.78
C VAL A 78 6.89 -10.50 -14.80
N PRO A 79 6.93 -10.78 -16.12
CA PRO A 79 6.32 -9.91 -17.11
C PRO A 79 4.82 -9.75 -16.83
N HIS A 80 4.32 -8.51 -16.88
CA HIS A 80 2.91 -8.22 -16.57
C HIS A 80 1.94 -8.96 -17.50
N SER A 81 2.32 -9.17 -18.77
CA SER A 81 1.55 -9.94 -19.75
C SER A 81 1.43 -11.42 -19.36
N SER A 82 2.54 -12.05 -18.97
CA SER A 82 2.53 -13.43 -18.47
C SER A 82 1.68 -13.58 -17.21
N MET A 83 1.77 -12.63 -16.28
CA MET A 83 0.95 -12.62 -15.08
C MET A 83 -0.55 -12.43 -15.39
N ARG A 84 -0.90 -11.61 -16.39
CA ARG A 84 -2.28 -11.47 -16.86
C ARG A 84 -2.81 -12.78 -17.42
N SER A 85 -2.11 -13.40 -18.38
CA SER A 85 -2.52 -14.68 -18.96
C SER A 85 -2.71 -15.76 -17.90
N TYR A 86 -1.80 -15.83 -16.92
CA TYR A 86 -1.90 -16.79 -15.83
C TYR A 86 -3.07 -16.49 -14.89
N GLY A 87 -3.23 -15.23 -14.48
CA GLY A 87 -4.34 -14.80 -13.63
C GLY A 87 -5.71 -15.09 -14.25
N TYR A 88 -5.89 -14.84 -15.56
CA TYR A 88 -7.13 -15.17 -16.26
C TYR A 88 -7.47 -16.65 -16.10
N ALA A 89 -6.51 -17.55 -16.37
CA ALA A 89 -6.70 -18.98 -16.23
C ALA A 89 -7.03 -19.40 -14.79
N LEU A 90 -6.38 -18.79 -13.79
CA LEU A 90 -6.65 -19.07 -12.38
C LEU A 90 -8.07 -18.68 -11.96
N PHE A 91 -8.52 -17.48 -12.33
CA PHE A 91 -9.86 -17.01 -11.99
C PHE A 91 -10.96 -17.75 -12.76
N GLU A 92 -10.71 -18.13 -14.01
CA GLU A 92 -11.62 -19.00 -14.77
C GLU A 92 -11.74 -20.38 -14.13
N ALA A 93 -10.61 -21.01 -13.77
CA ALA A 93 -10.60 -22.29 -13.07
C ALA A 93 -11.28 -22.24 -11.70
N ALA A 94 -11.19 -21.10 -11.00
CA ALA A 94 -11.89 -20.86 -9.74
C ALA A 94 -13.40 -20.71 -9.90
N GLY A 95 -13.90 -20.44 -11.11
CA GLY A 95 -15.33 -20.35 -11.43
C GLY A 95 -15.83 -18.97 -11.84
N LEU A 96 -14.97 -18.00 -12.12
CA LEU A 96 -15.40 -16.73 -12.73
C LEU A 96 -15.56 -16.85 -14.25
N PRO A 97 -16.57 -16.19 -14.85
CA PRO A 97 -16.66 -15.99 -16.29
C PRO A 97 -15.43 -15.28 -16.86
N ALA A 98 -15.07 -15.59 -18.11
CA ALA A 98 -13.84 -15.09 -18.74
C ALA A 98 -13.72 -13.55 -18.77
N ASP A 99 -14.83 -12.84 -18.99
CA ASP A 99 -14.86 -11.37 -18.94
C ASP A 99 -14.54 -10.84 -17.54
N GLN A 100 -15.07 -11.49 -16.50
CA GLN A 100 -14.84 -11.11 -15.10
C GLN A 100 -13.45 -11.49 -14.62
N SER A 101 -12.92 -12.64 -15.04
CA SER A 101 -11.55 -13.07 -14.79
C SER A 101 -10.54 -12.05 -15.31
N ARG A 102 -10.83 -11.44 -16.49
CA ARG A 102 -10.02 -10.36 -17.05
C ARG A 102 -10.06 -9.10 -16.20
N ILE A 103 -11.27 -8.62 -15.88
CA ILE A 103 -11.45 -7.42 -15.04
C ILE A 103 -10.69 -7.56 -13.71
N VAL A 104 -10.84 -8.69 -13.02
CA VAL A 104 -10.18 -8.92 -11.73
C VAL A 104 -8.67 -8.99 -11.89
N THR A 105 -8.18 -9.77 -12.85
CA THR A 105 -6.74 -9.96 -13.04
C THR A 105 -6.05 -8.67 -13.46
N ASP A 106 -6.65 -7.92 -14.41
CA ASP A 106 -6.08 -6.67 -14.89
C ASP A 106 -5.99 -5.66 -13.75
N HIS A 107 -7.02 -5.54 -12.92
CA HIS A 107 -7.01 -4.69 -11.72
C HIS A 107 -5.88 -5.04 -10.75
N LEU A 108 -5.67 -6.33 -10.48
CA LEU A 108 -4.60 -6.78 -9.57
C LEU A 108 -3.21 -6.53 -10.17
N VAL A 109 -3.02 -6.82 -11.46
CA VAL A 109 -1.75 -6.57 -12.15
C VAL A 109 -1.47 -5.06 -12.23
N ASP A 110 -2.47 -4.24 -12.52
CA ASP A 110 -2.33 -2.78 -12.56
C ASP A 110 -2.06 -2.18 -11.18
N ALA A 111 -2.60 -2.75 -10.11
CA ALA A 111 -2.22 -2.39 -8.75
C ALA A 111 -0.74 -2.66 -8.49
N ASN A 112 -0.18 -3.78 -8.97
CA ASN A 112 1.26 -3.99 -8.93
C ASN A 112 2.01 -3.01 -9.83
N LEU A 113 1.57 -2.75 -11.06
CA LEU A 113 2.28 -1.81 -11.95
C LEU A 113 2.40 -0.42 -11.32
N THR A 114 1.39 0.02 -10.59
CA THR A 114 1.36 1.32 -9.89
C THR A 114 2.02 1.31 -8.51
N GLY A 115 2.60 0.18 -8.07
CA GLY A 115 3.31 0.09 -6.78
C GLY A 115 2.43 -0.20 -5.55
N HIS A 116 1.14 -0.46 -5.73
CA HIS A 116 0.21 -0.83 -4.68
C HIS A 116 0.15 -2.36 -4.51
N ASP A 117 1.30 -2.96 -4.22
CA ASP A 117 1.48 -4.42 -4.19
C ASP A 117 0.53 -5.13 -3.19
N SER A 118 0.12 -4.46 -2.11
CA SER A 118 -0.85 -4.96 -1.13
C SER A 118 -2.27 -5.17 -1.66
N HIS A 119 -2.58 -4.63 -2.84
CA HIS A 119 -3.87 -4.80 -3.54
C HIS A 119 -3.70 -5.44 -4.92
N GLY A 120 -2.51 -5.98 -5.20
CA GLY A 120 -2.20 -6.67 -6.45
C GLY A 120 -2.27 -8.19 -6.35
N ILE A 121 -1.42 -8.88 -7.08
CA ILE A 121 -1.42 -10.35 -7.24
C ILE A 121 -1.34 -11.14 -5.93
N ILE A 122 -0.84 -10.53 -4.84
CA ILE A 122 -0.85 -11.12 -3.51
C ILE A 122 -2.26 -11.51 -3.03
N ARG A 123 -3.30 -10.91 -3.62
CA ARG A 123 -4.71 -11.21 -3.33
C ARG A 123 -5.26 -12.42 -4.08
N ILE A 124 -4.61 -12.87 -5.16
CA ILE A 124 -5.08 -13.99 -6.00
C ILE A 124 -5.41 -15.23 -5.17
N PRO A 125 -4.52 -15.76 -4.30
CA PRO A 125 -4.78 -17.00 -3.57
C PRO A 125 -6.06 -16.95 -2.72
N GLY A 126 -6.26 -15.83 -2.03
CA GLY A 126 -7.45 -15.63 -1.19
C GLY A 126 -8.73 -15.50 -2.03
N TYR A 127 -8.66 -14.82 -3.17
CA TYR A 127 -9.82 -14.66 -4.04
C TYR A 127 -10.22 -15.97 -4.70
N ILE A 128 -9.30 -16.71 -5.32
CA ILE A 128 -9.64 -17.94 -6.05
C ILE A 128 -10.24 -19.00 -5.12
N ARG A 129 -9.70 -19.14 -3.89
CA ARG A 129 -10.30 -20.01 -2.87
C ARG A 129 -11.69 -19.56 -2.45
N SER A 130 -11.90 -18.25 -2.27
CA SER A 130 -13.23 -17.72 -1.89
C SER A 130 -14.26 -17.90 -3.00
N ILE A 131 -13.84 -17.78 -4.26
CA ILE A 131 -14.68 -18.01 -5.43
C ILE A 131 -15.03 -19.50 -5.55
N ALA A 132 -14.03 -20.39 -5.47
CA ALA A 132 -14.23 -21.83 -5.50
C ALA A 132 -15.12 -22.33 -4.34
N ALA A 133 -15.02 -21.71 -3.16
CA ALA A 133 -15.87 -21.98 -2.01
C ALA A 133 -17.27 -21.34 -2.10
N GLY A 134 -17.56 -20.52 -3.12
CA GLY A 134 -18.84 -19.84 -3.32
C GLY A 134 -19.10 -18.67 -2.35
N THR A 135 -18.12 -18.25 -1.55
CA THR A 135 -18.25 -17.09 -0.66
C THR A 135 -18.07 -15.76 -1.39
N ILE A 136 -17.37 -15.78 -2.53
CA ILE A 136 -17.40 -14.72 -3.55
C ILE A 136 -18.08 -15.27 -4.79
N LYS A 137 -19.10 -14.59 -5.29
CA LYS A 137 -19.87 -15.06 -6.45
C LYS A 137 -19.45 -14.35 -7.74
N PRO A 138 -19.55 -15.01 -8.90
CA PRO A 138 -19.64 -14.33 -10.19
C PRO A 138 -20.76 -13.28 -10.17
N VAL A 139 -20.54 -12.17 -10.89
CA VAL A 139 -21.50 -11.06 -10.97
C VAL A 139 -22.45 -11.30 -12.14
N GLY A 140 -23.72 -11.54 -11.84
CA GLY A 140 -24.78 -11.62 -12.84
C GLY A 140 -25.41 -10.25 -13.11
N ASN A 141 -26.73 -10.24 -13.31
CA ASN A 141 -27.50 -9.00 -13.36
C ASN A 141 -27.45 -8.30 -12.00
N LEU A 142 -27.13 -7.01 -12.00
CA LEU A 142 -27.06 -6.21 -10.79
C LEU A 142 -28.46 -5.96 -10.24
N LYS A 143 -28.66 -6.26 -8.96
CA LYS A 143 -29.94 -6.06 -8.28
C LYS A 143 -30.08 -4.61 -7.82
N ILE A 144 -30.94 -3.87 -8.51
CA ILE A 144 -31.25 -2.49 -8.18
C ILE A 144 -32.22 -2.45 -7.00
N VAL A 145 -31.80 -1.81 -5.92
CA VAL A 145 -32.62 -1.58 -4.72
C VAL A 145 -33.38 -0.27 -4.82
N ARG A 146 -32.75 0.75 -5.40
CA ARG A 146 -33.32 2.08 -5.58
C ARG A 146 -32.68 2.75 -6.78
N GLU A 147 -33.47 3.50 -7.54
CA GLU A 147 -32.99 4.21 -8.71
C GLU A 147 -33.68 5.57 -8.86
N THR A 148 -32.92 6.55 -9.29
CA THR A 148 -33.34 7.88 -9.75
C THR A 148 -32.56 8.20 -11.03
N PRO A 149 -32.88 9.29 -11.78
CA PRO A 149 -32.10 9.65 -12.95
C PRO A 149 -30.58 9.79 -12.66
N ALA A 150 -30.22 10.39 -11.52
CA ALA A 150 -28.83 10.66 -11.16
C ALA A 150 -28.21 9.62 -10.22
N SER A 151 -28.96 8.62 -9.72
CA SER A 151 -28.40 7.68 -8.72
C SER A 151 -28.99 6.28 -8.72
N VAL A 152 -28.19 5.31 -8.30
CA VAL A 152 -28.59 3.90 -8.11
C VAL A 152 -28.02 3.35 -6.80
N VAL A 153 -28.80 2.55 -6.10
CA VAL A 153 -28.34 1.68 -5.01
C VAL A 153 -28.43 0.23 -5.47
N ILE A 154 -27.34 -0.51 -5.34
CA ILE A 154 -27.18 -1.89 -5.81
C ILE A 154 -26.90 -2.81 -4.61
N ASP A 155 -27.62 -3.92 -4.58
CA ASP A 155 -27.29 -5.09 -3.75
C ASP A 155 -26.35 -5.99 -4.56
N GLY A 156 -25.12 -6.16 -4.11
CA GLY A 156 -24.09 -6.95 -4.78
C GLY A 156 -24.24 -8.46 -4.59
N GLU A 157 -25.13 -8.91 -3.69
CA GLU A 157 -25.47 -10.32 -3.43
C GLU A 157 -24.27 -11.27 -3.18
N GLY A 158 -23.17 -10.73 -2.67
CA GLY A 158 -21.90 -11.43 -2.42
C GLY A 158 -20.98 -11.53 -3.64
N GLY A 159 -21.23 -10.74 -4.68
CA GLY A 159 -20.47 -10.77 -5.92
C GLY A 159 -19.03 -10.26 -5.79
N GLN A 160 -18.22 -10.53 -6.83
CA GLN A 160 -16.85 -10.05 -6.93
C GLN A 160 -16.81 -8.51 -6.99
N GLY A 161 -16.31 -7.89 -5.92
CA GLY A 161 -16.27 -6.45 -5.69
C GLY A 161 -15.54 -5.65 -6.76
N ILE A 162 -14.42 -6.13 -7.32
CA ILE A 162 -13.71 -5.44 -8.41
C ILE A 162 -14.61 -5.30 -9.65
N VAL A 163 -15.32 -6.37 -10.00
CA VAL A 163 -16.25 -6.37 -11.14
C VAL A 163 -17.43 -5.44 -10.89
N ILE A 164 -18.02 -5.50 -9.69
CA ILE A 164 -19.15 -4.63 -9.34
C ILE A 164 -18.73 -3.16 -9.30
N CYS A 165 -17.57 -2.83 -8.73
CA CYS A 165 -17.09 -1.46 -8.62
C CYS A 165 -16.72 -0.85 -9.98
N THR A 166 -16.15 -1.66 -10.88
CA THR A 166 -15.92 -1.28 -12.29
C THR A 166 -17.23 -0.88 -12.96
N LYS A 167 -18.24 -1.76 -12.93
CA LYS A 167 -19.57 -1.49 -13.48
C LYS A 167 -20.26 -0.30 -12.81
N ALA A 168 -20.09 -0.14 -11.50
CA ALA A 168 -20.68 0.97 -10.76
C ALA A 168 -20.10 2.32 -11.19
N MET A 169 -18.78 2.41 -11.44
CA MET A 169 -18.17 3.62 -11.95
C MET A 169 -18.61 3.93 -13.39
N GLU A 170 -18.69 2.92 -14.26
CA GLU A 170 -19.24 3.07 -15.63
C GLU A 170 -20.67 3.63 -15.58
N MET A 171 -21.54 3.04 -14.77
CA MET A 171 -22.92 3.52 -14.56
C MET A 171 -22.97 4.95 -13.98
N ALA A 172 -22.04 5.30 -13.08
CA ALA A 172 -21.97 6.66 -12.54
C ALA A 172 -21.61 7.66 -13.66
N VAL A 173 -20.64 7.34 -14.52
CA VAL A 173 -20.24 8.17 -15.67
C VAL A 173 -21.38 8.33 -16.67
N GLU A 174 -22.05 7.22 -17.04
CA GLU A 174 -23.20 7.26 -17.95
C GLU A 174 -24.30 8.20 -17.46
N ARG A 175 -24.62 8.16 -16.17
CA ARG A 175 -25.59 9.06 -15.55
C ARG A 175 -25.10 10.50 -15.51
N ALA A 176 -23.85 10.73 -15.10
CA ALA A 176 -23.27 12.07 -15.08
C ALA A 176 -23.35 12.75 -16.45
N LYS A 177 -23.15 11.99 -17.54
CA LYS A 177 -23.30 12.51 -18.91
C LYS A 177 -24.71 13.05 -19.21
N GLN A 178 -25.73 12.45 -18.61
CA GLN A 178 -27.15 12.81 -18.79
C GLN A 178 -27.64 13.85 -17.78
N THR A 179 -27.19 13.77 -16.52
CA THR A 179 -27.76 14.54 -15.39
C THR A 179 -26.76 15.46 -14.69
N THR A 180 -25.59 15.68 -15.28
CA THR A 180 -24.42 16.37 -14.68
C THR A 180 -23.75 15.58 -13.55
N PHE A 181 -24.53 14.94 -12.69
CA PHE A 181 -24.05 14.10 -11.59
C PHE A 181 -24.53 12.67 -11.75
N GLY A 182 -23.67 11.71 -11.41
CA GLY A 182 -24.04 10.30 -11.32
C GLY A 182 -23.49 9.70 -10.03
N ALA A 183 -24.30 8.91 -9.34
CA ALA A 183 -23.93 8.26 -8.09
C ALA A 183 -24.38 6.80 -8.06
N VAL A 184 -23.48 5.88 -7.77
CA VAL A 184 -23.81 4.45 -7.62
C VAL A 184 -23.30 3.99 -6.27
N ALA A 185 -24.22 3.59 -5.41
CA ALA A 185 -23.94 3.08 -4.07
C ALA A 185 -24.15 1.57 -4.05
N VAL A 186 -23.22 0.82 -3.43
CA VAL A 186 -23.21 -0.65 -3.48
C VAL A 186 -22.95 -1.24 -2.10
N HIS A 187 -23.76 -2.22 -1.70
CA HIS A 187 -23.52 -3.05 -0.51
C HIS A 187 -23.45 -4.54 -0.85
N GLN A 188 -23.07 -5.38 0.11
CA GLN A 188 -22.98 -6.84 -0.06
C GLN A 188 -22.12 -7.25 -1.27
N CYS A 189 -20.93 -6.67 -1.40
CA CYS A 189 -19.91 -7.13 -2.33
C CYS A 189 -18.64 -7.54 -1.59
N SER A 190 -17.79 -8.31 -2.25
CA SER A 190 -16.46 -8.65 -1.74
C SER A 190 -15.46 -7.49 -1.90
N HIS A 191 -14.20 -7.71 -1.56
CA HIS A 191 -13.15 -6.67 -1.60
C HIS A 191 -12.95 -6.07 -3.00
N ILE A 192 -12.84 -4.75 -3.09
CA ILE A 192 -12.76 -3.99 -4.33
C ILE A 192 -11.32 -3.68 -4.79
N GLY A 193 -10.30 -4.28 -4.19
CA GLY A 193 -8.91 -4.01 -4.56
C GLY A 193 -8.48 -2.55 -4.34
N ARG A 194 -7.56 -2.04 -5.18
CA ARG A 194 -7.09 -0.65 -5.13
C ARG A 194 -8.20 0.33 -5.55
N LEU A 195 -8.49 1.34 -4.72
CA LEU A 195 -9.53 2.33 -5.02
C LEU A 195 -9.15 3.27 -6.16
N GLY A 196 -7.88 3.66 -6.27
CA GLY A 196 -7.40 4.56 -7.31
C GLY A 196 -7.45 4.01 -8.74
N ALA A 197 -8.03 2.82 -8.96
CA ALA A 197 -8.27 2.27 -10.29
C ALA A 197 -9.59 2.77 -10.91
N TYR A 198 -10.58 3.14 -10.09
CA TYR A 198 -11.92 3.46 -10.58
C TYR A 198 -12.10 4.93 -10.97
N PRO A 199 -11.71 5.93 -10.15
CA PRO A 199 -11.87 7.33 -10.54
C PRO A 199 -11.23 7.72 -11.88
N PRO A 200 -10.05 7.18 -12.28
CA PRO A 200 -9.50 7.41 -13.61
C PRO A 200 -10.45 7.05 -14.76
N MET A 201 -11.29 6.02 -14.62
CA MET A 201 -12.27 5.63 -15.65
C MET A 201 -13.26 6.76 -15.96
N ALA A 202 -13.58 7.60 -14.97
CA ALA A 202 -14.41 8.78 -15.16
C ALA A 202 -13.62 9.95 -15.75
N ALA A 203 -12.40 10.17 -15.26
CA ALA A 203 -11.51 11.24 -15.74
C ALA A 203 -11.16 11.08 -17.22
N GLU A 204 -10.92 9.84 -17.68
CA GLU A 204 -10.70 9.50 -19.10
C GLU A 204 -11.93 9.77 -19.98
N GLN A 205 -13.10 9.96 -19.37
CA GLN A 205 -14.35 10.31 -20.06
C GLN A 205 -14.82 11.73 -19.74
N ASP A 206 -13.88 12.64 -19.44
CA ASP A 206 -14.11 14.06 -19.19
C ASP A 206 -15.08 14.33 -18.02
N CYS A 207 -15.07 13.44 -17.02
CA CYS A 207 -15.80 13.57 -15.78
C CYS A 207 -14.84 13.57 -14.58
N ILE A 208 -15.18 14.25 -13.49
CA ILE A 208 -14.50 14.04 -12.21
C ILE A 208 -14.97 12.70 -11.63
N GLY A 209 -14.05 11.83 -11.25
CA GLY A 209 -14.36 10.57 -10.57
C GLY A 209 -14.08 10.66 -9.08
N ILE A 210 -14.96 10.13 -8.24
CA ILE A 210 -14.74 10.01 -6.79
C ILE A 210 -15.24 8.64 -6.33
N LEU A 211 -14.48 7.98 -5.46
CA LEU A 211 -14.86 6.73 -4.83
C LEU A 211 -14.66 6.82 -3.31
N LEU A 212 -15.71 6.48 -2.57
CA LEU A 212 -15.73 6.43 -1.11
C LEU A 212 -16.02 5.00 -0.67
N LEU A 213 -15.22 4.44 0.24
CA LEU A 213 -15.42 3.08 0.77
C LEU A 213 -15.60 3.15 2.30
N ASN A 214 -16.69 2.59 2.81
CA ASN A 214 -16.81 2.20 4.22
C ASN A 214 -16.66 0.68 4.29
N GLY A 215 -15.45 0.16 4.46
CA GLY A 215 -15.26 -1.28 4.35
C GLY A 215 -13.87 -1.75 4.72
N GLY A 216 -13.76 -3.06 4.93
CA GLY A 216 -12.56 -3.72 5.46
C GLY A 216 -12.58 -3.88 6.97
N GLY A 217 -11.47 -4.35 7.53
CA GLY A 217 -11.34 -4.58 8.97
C GLY A 217 -11.39 -3.28 9.78
N ARG A 218 -12.09 -3.31 10.92
CA ARG A 218 -12.06 -2.21 11.89
C ARG A 218 -10.77 -2.26 12.68
N PHE A 219 -9.80 -1.44 12.31
CA PHE A 219 -8.50 -1.40 12.97
C PHE A 219 -8.05 0.01 13.36
N ALA A 220 -8.75 1.06 12.92
CA ALA A 220 -8.40 2.44 13.24
C ALA A 220 -9.06 2.87 14.55
N ALA A 221 -8.27 3.50 15.43
CA ALA A 221 -8.79 4.18 16.62
C ALA A 221 -9.31 5.58 16.24
N PRO A 222 -10.37 6.08 16.89
CA PRO A 222 -10.76 7.47 16.74
C PRO A 222 -9.68 8.38 17.33
N PHE A 223 -9.58 9.63 16.86
CA PHE A 223 -8.64 10.57 17.45
C PHE A 223 -8.98 10.81 18.93
N GLY A 224 -8.02 10.54 19.82
CA GLY A 224 -8.21 10.61 21.28
C GLY A 224 -8.74 9.32 21.92
N GLY A 225 -8.98 8.25 21.15
CA GLY A 225 -9.30 6.92 21.68
C GLY A 225 -8.21 5.90 21.40
N THR A 226 -8.29 4.74 22.05
CA THR A 226 -7.33 3.63 21.90
C THR A 226 -7.94 2.38 21.29
N SER A 227 -9.27 2.20 21.41
CA SER A 227 -9.97 1.05 20.84
C SER A 227 -10.19 1.19 19.33
N ARG A 228 -10.07 0.09 18.61
CA ARG A 228 -10.46 -0.02 17.18
C ARG A 228 -11.95 0.25 17.01
N ARG A 229 -12.30 1.22 16.17
CA ARG A 229 -13.71 1.60 15.89
C ARG A 229 -14.02 1.73 14.41
N LEU A 230 -13.07 2.24 13.62
CA LEU A 230 -13.31 2.57 12.23
C LEU A 230 -12.54 1.63 11.27
N PRO A 231 -13.10 1.36 10.08
CA PRO A 231 -12.33 0.85 8.96
C PRO A 231 -11.32 1.89 8.46
N PRO A 232 -10.41 1.53 7.53
CA PRO A 232 -9.48 2.47 6.91
C PRO A 232 -10.14 3.58 6.08
N ASN A 233 -11.45 3.47 5.81
CA ASN A 233 -12.31 4.43 5.12
C ASN A 233 -11.62 5.24 4.01
N PRO A 234 -11.06 4.58 2.99
CA PRO A 234 -10.29 5.28 1.97
C PRO A 234 -11.17 6.10 1.04
N ILE A 235 -10.55 7.12 0.45
CA ILE A 235 -11.11 7.98 -0.59
C ILE A 235 -10.16 8.00 -1.78
N ALA A 236 -10.71 7.87 -2.98
CA ALA A 236 -9.99 8.13 -4.21
C ALA A 236 -10.71 9.16 -5.07
N MET A 237 -9.96 9.99 -5.78
CA MET A 237 -10.49 11.02 -6.68
C MET A 237 -9.60 11.14 -7.90
N ALA A 238 -10.19 11.41 -9.07
CA ALA A 238 -9.43 11.73 -10.27
C ALA A 238 -10.09 12.85 -11.07
N VAL A 239 -9.24 13.65 -11.72
CA VAL A 239 -9.63 14.71 -12.65
C VAL A 239 -8.76 14.66 -13.91
N PRO A 240 -9.30 14.99 -15.09
CA PRO A 240 -8.49 15.07 -16.31
C PRO A 240 -7.55 16.28 -16.27
N SER A 241 -6.40 16.17 -16.95
CA SER A 241 -5.44 17.24 -17.21
C SER A 241 -5.19 17.37 -18.72
N GLU A 242 -4.64 18.51 -19.15
CA GLU A 242 -4.34 18.76 -20.57
C GLU A 242 -3.23 17.85 -21.08
N SER A 243 -2.17 17.66 -20.28
CA SER A 243 -1.03 16.83 -20.63
C SER A 243 -0.82 15.72 -19.60
N GLY A 244 -0.37 14.56 -20.11
CA GLY A 244 0.00 13.42 -19.27
C GLY A 244 -1.19 12.62 -18.72
N PRO A 245 -0.91 11.73 -17.74
CA PRO A 245 -1.93 10.93 -17.09
C PRO A 245 -2.81 11.79 -16.16
N VAL A 246 -4.03 11.33 -15.91
CA VAL A 246 -5.00 11.99 -15.03
C VAL A 246 -4.42 12.24 -13.64
N MET A 247 -4.74 13.38 -13.03
CA MET A 247 -4.37 13.64 -11.63
C MET A 247 -5.26 12.79 -10.73
N MET A 248 -4.64 11.95 -9.89
CA MET A 248 -5.33 10.91 -9.13
C MET A 248 -4.83 10.87 -7.68
N LEU A 249 -5.73 11.03 -6.72
CA LEU A 249 -5.49 10.82 -5.29
C LEU A 249 -6.10 9.48 -4.84
N ASP A 250 -5.34 8.62 -4.15
CA ASP A 250 -5.81 7.37 -3.53
C ASP A 250 -5.19 7.22 -2.15
N ILE A 251 -5.99 7.44 -1.11
CA ILE A 251 -5.52 7.46 0.28
C ILE A 251 -6.45 6.72 1.22
N THR A 252 -5.89 6.11 2.26
CA THR A 252 -6.63 5.76 3.48
C THR A 252 -6.66 6.97 4.42
N THR A 253 -7.68 7.05 5.28
CA THR A 253 -7.78 8.07 6.34
C THR A 253 -7.02 7.71 7.61
N SER A 254 -6.28 6.60 7.58
CA SER A 254 -5.38 6.15 8.65
C SER A 254 -3.92 6.35 8.26
N MET A 255 -2.98 6.28 9.22
CA MET A 255 -1.56 6.48 8.96
C MET A 255 -0.97 5.49 7.94
N ALA A 256 -1.54 4.29 7.86
CA ALA A 256 -1.22 3.30 6.85
C ALA A 256 -2.38 2.31 6.66
N ALA A 257 -2.43 1.68 5.48
CA ALA A 257 -3.34 0.57 5.25
C ALA A 257 -2.95 -0.66 6.10
N GLY A 258 -3.92 -1.42 6.60
CA GLY A 258 -3.68 -2.63 7.41
C GLY A 258 -2.76 -3.64 6.71
N GLY A 259 -2.93 -3.86 5.41
CA GLY A 259 -2.04 -4.75 4.64
C GLY A 259 -0.58 -4.29 4.62
N LYS A 260 -0.29 -3.00 4.81
CA LYS A 260 1.09 -2.51 4.94
C LYS A 260 1.68 -2.96 6.28
N VAL A 261 0.90 -2.94 7.37
CA VAL A 261 1.32 -3.47 8.67
C VAL A 261 1.65 -4.95 8.58
N GLU A 262 0.83 -5.73 7.87
CA GLU A 262 1.07 -7.17 7.63
C GLU A 262 2.37 -7.40 6.85
N VAL A 263 2.70 -6.55 5.87
CA VAL A 263 3.98 -6.62 5.16
C VAL A 263 5.17 -6.36 6.08
N TYR A 264 5.07 -5.37 6.99
CA TYR A 264 6.12 -5.14 8.00
C TYR A 264 6.27 -6.34 8.94
N ALA A 265 5.16 -6.92 9.41
CA ALA A 265 5.17 -8.13 10.25
C ALA A 265 5.82 -9.32 9.54
N ALA A 266 5.42 -9.59 8.28
CA ALA A 266 5.97 -10.67 7.48
C ALA A 266 7.48 -10.51 7.20
N ARG A 267 7.97 -9.26 7.16
CA ARG A 267 9.40 -8.94 6.99
C ARG A 267 10.17 -8.90 8.31
N GLY A 268 9.52 -9.09 9.46
CA GLY A 268 10.13 -8.93 10.79
C GLY A 268 10.65 -7.51 11.04
N GLN A 269 10.01 -6.50 10.45
CA GLN A 269 10.40 -5.09 10.51
C GLN A 269 9.47 -4.30 11.41
N GLN A 270 10.02 -3.33 12.15
CA GLN A 270 9.22 -2.36 12.90
C GLN A 270 8.53 -1.38 11.98
N VAL A 271 7.29 -1.00 12.31
CA VAL A 271 6.60 0.07 11.58
C VAL A 271 7.23 1.44 11.87
N PRO A 272 7.04 2.42 10.96
CA PRO A 272 7.40 3.80 11.24
C PRO A 272 6.71 4.32 12.50
N PRO A 273 7.34 5.28 13.20
CA PRO A 273 6.75 5.84 14.40
C PRO A 273 5.41 6.54 14.12
N GLY A 274 4.53 6.53 15.11
CA GLY A 274 3.20 7.15 15.06
C GLY A 274 2.16 6.41 14.22
N TRP A 275 2.37 5.13 13.91
CA TRP A 275 1.38 4.31 13.21
C TRP A 275 0.42 3.59 14.16
N LEU A 276 0.94 2.94 15.20
CA LEU A 276 0.18 2.01 16.04
C LEU A 276 0.25 2.40 17.51
N ILE A 277 -0.80 2.06 18.25
CA ILE A 277 -0.91 2.25 19.70
C ILE A 277 -1.46 0.99 20.39
N ASP A 278 -1.10 0.78 21.66
CA ASP A 278 -1.69 -0.24 22.53
C ASP A 278 -3.02 0.23 23.17
N ALA A 279 -3.58 -0.60 24.06
CA ALA A 279 -4.84 -0.31 24.74
C ALA A 279 -4.75 0.90 25.69
N GLU A 280 -3.55 1.16 26.22
CA GLU A 280 -3.20 2.28 27.09
C GLU A 280 -2.88 3.57 26.31
N GLY A 281 -2.72 3.46 24.99
CA GLY A 281 -2.43 4.57 24.08
C GLY A 281 -0.95 4.87 23.89
N ASN A 282 -0.05 3.99 24.35
CA ASN A 282 1.38 4.11 24.11
C ASN A 282 1.71 3.68 22.68
N GLU A 283 2.74 4.29 22.11
CA GLU A 283 3.21 3.96 20.78
C GLU A 283 3.74 2.52 20.71
N VAL A 284 3.26 1.76 19.72
CA VAL A 284 3.75 0.42 19.41
C VAL A 284 4.39 0.41 18.02
N ARG A 285 5.57 -0.21 17.92
CA ARG A 285 6.30 -0.34 16.66
C ARG A 285 6.42 -1.78 16.15
N ASP A 286 6.17 -2.75 17.01
CA ASP A 286 6.04 -4.15 16.62
C ASP A 286 4.65 -4.37 15.97
N PRO A 287 4.58 -4.74 14.67
CA PRO A 287 3.32 -4.97 13.99
C PRO A 287 2.67 -6.32 14.36
N THR A 288 3.37 -7.22 15.04
CA THR A 288 2.90 -8.60 15.30
C THR A 288 1.53 -8.68 15.98
N PRO A 289 1.22 -7.87 17.01
CA PRO A 289 -0.08 -7.91 17.69
C PRO A 289 -1.24 -7.34 16.84
N PHE A 290 -0.97 -6.79 15.65
CA PHE A 290 -1.99 -6.12 14.83
C PHE A 290 -3.05 -7.09 14.30
N GLN A 291 -2.70 -8.31 13.90
CA GLN A 291 -3.71 -9.26 13.40
C GLN A 291 -4.61 -9.79 14.52
N ALA A 292 -4.08 -9.93 15.74
CA ALA A 292 -4.83 -10.39 16.91
C ALA A 292 -5.83 -9.35 17.43
N GLY A 293 -5.76 -8.10 16.96
CA GLY A 293 -6.68 -7.04 17.40
C GLY A 293 -6.20 -6.24 18.60
N GLU A 294 -4.99 -6.49 19.10
CA GLU A 294 -4.49 -5.99 20.38
C GLU A 294 -4.00 -4.54 20.34
N ILE A 295 -3.61 -4.06 19.15
CA ILE A 295 -3.11 -2.69 18.92
C ILE A 295 -3.94 -1.99 17.85
N ALA A 296 -4.09 -0.66 17.89
CA ALA A 296 -4.89 0.08 16.92
C ALA A 296 -4.04 0.98 16.01
N MET A 297 -4.52 1.21 14.79
CA MET A 297 -3.93 2.17 13.85
C MET A 297 -4.39 3.59 14.17
N LEU A 298 -3.46 4.54 14.16
CA LEU A 298 -3.77 5.96 14.34
C LEU A 298 -4.36 6.59 13.06
N PRO A 299 -5.23 7.61 13.20
CA PRO A 299 -5.71 8.41 12.08
C PRO A 299 -4.60 9.17 11.36
N LEU A 300 -4.80 9.44 10.07
CA LEU A 300 -3.91 10.27 9.28
C LEU A 300 -3.77 11.68 9.89
N GLY A 301 -2.54 12.14 10.05
CA GLY A 301 -2.24 13.54 10.43
C GLY A 301 -1.39 13.69 11.71
N GLY A 302 -1.00 12.61 12.37
CA GLY A 302 -0.16 12.65 13.57
C GLY A 302 -0.78 13.52 14.67
N ALA A 303 -0.09 14.57 15.10
CA ALA A 303 -0.62 15.56 16.05
C ALA A 303 -1.93 16.24 15.57
N SER A 304 -2.16 16.31 14.26
CA SER A 304 -3.41 16.78 13.65
C SER A 304 -4.33 15.62 13.21
N GLY A 305 -4.23 14.46 13.85
CA GLY A 305 -4.97 13.24 13.51
C GLY A 305 -6.49 13.40 13.52
N HIS A 306 -7.03 14.40 14.21
CA HIS A 306 -8.45 14.75 14.17
C HIS A 306 -8.95 15.04 12.74
N LYS A 307 -8.08 15.46 11.81
CA LYS A 307 -8.43 15.70 10.40
C LYS A 307 -8.66 14.38 9.65
N GLY A 308 -7.72 13.43 9.75
CA GLY A 308 -7.89 12.10 9.17
C GLY A 308 -9.06 11.36 9.79
N TYR A 309 -9.23 11.46 11.12
CA TYR A 309 -10.38 10.91 11.82
C TYR A 309 -11.71 11.52 11.36
N GLY A 310 -11.80 12.84 11.27
CA GLY A 310 -12.99 13.53 10.78
C GLY A 310 -13.34 13.11 9.35
N LEU A 311 -12.35 12.99 8.47
CA LEU A 311 -12.54 12.48 7.12
C LEU A 311 -13.04 11.03 7.12
N ALA A 312 -12.46 10.17 7.96
CA ALA A 312 -12.89 8.77 8.11
C ALA A 312 -14.36 8.67 8.53
N MET A 313 -14.79 9.49 9.50
CA MET A 313 -16.18 9.54 9.97
C MET A 313 -17.15 9.98 8.88
N MET A 314 -16.78 10.99 8.10
CA MET A 314 -17.63 11.48 7.01
C MET A 314 -17.74 10.44 5.88
N ILE A 315 -16.64 9.78 5.51
CA ILE A 315 -16.67 8.70 4.52
C ILE A 315 -17.55 7.56 5.03
N ASP A 316 -17.44 7.18 6.29
CA ASP A 316 -18.28 6.14 6.89
C ASP A 316 -19.77 6.49 6.83
N ALA A 317 -20.13 7.72 7.22
CA ALA A 317 -21.50 8.20 7.22
C ALA A 317 -22.09 8.29 5.81
N ILE A 318 -21.30 8.76 4.83
CA ILE A 318 -21.72 8.89 3.45
C ILE A 318 -21.78 7.52 2.78
N ALA A 319 -20.67 6.79 2.72
CA ALA A 319 -20.62 5.52 2.02
C ALA A 319 -21.46 4.45 2.72
N GLY A 320 -21.40 4.35 4.05
CA GLY A 320 -22.16 3.37 4.82
C GLY A 320 -23.65 3.64 4.84
N GLY A 321 -24.05 4.91 4.98
CA GLY A 321 -25.43 5.32 4.91
C GLY A 321 -26.01 5.14 3.50
N LEU A 322 -25.40 5.75 2.49
CA LEU A 322 -25.94 5.77 1.12
C LEU A 322 -25.91 4.40 0.45
N SER A 323 -24.87 3.59 0.68
CA SER A 323 -24.80 2.24 0.13
C SER A 323 -25.80 1.27 0.73
N TRP A 324 -26.44 1.61 1.85
CA TRP A 324 -27.22 0.68 2.67
C TRP A 324 -26.39 -0.44 3.31
N ALA A 325 -25.06 -0.38 3.31
CA ALA A 325 -24.22 -1.30 4.09
C ALA A 325 -24.31 -1.04 5.60
N GLY A 326 -24.76 0.15 5.99
CA GLY A 326 -24.78 0.64 7.36
C GLY A 326 -23.45 1.28 7.74
N CYS A 327 -23.52 2.31 8.57
CA CYS A 327 -22.33 2.91 9.18
C CYS A 327 -21.70 1.95 10.19
N SER A 328 -20.43 2.18 10.49
CA SER A 328 -19.66 1.48 11.51
C SER A 328 -20.35 1.58 12.87
N SER A 329 -20.72 0.42 13.41
CA SER A 329 -21.31 0.24 14.73
C SER A 329 -20.77 -1.06 15.34
N GLU A 330 -20.92 -1.28 16.64
CA GLU A 330 -20.50 -2.54 17.27
C GLU A 330 -21.09 -3.77 16.56
N GLN A 331 -22.38 -3.71 16.25
CA GLN A 331 -23.14 -4.69 15.47
C GLN A 331 -23.64 -4.06 14.16
N PRO A 332 -22.94 -4.25 13.03
CA PRO A 332 -23.35 -3.70 11.75
C PRO A 332 -24.70 -4.26 11.30
N THR A 333 -25.61 -3.40 10.86
CA THR A 333 -26.96 -3.82 10.43
C THR A 333 -26.94 -4.66 9.14
N ARG A 334 -26.00 -4.38 8.23
CA ARG A 334 -25.89 -5.02 6.90
C ARG A 334 -24.43 -5.27 6.49
N GLY A 335 -23.61 -5.68 7.47
CA GLY A 335 -22.21 -6.05 7.27
C GLY A 335 -21.22 -4.89 7.27
N GLY A 336 -21.66 -3.63 7.16
CA GLY A 336 -20.80 -2.46 7.32
C GLY A 336 -19.70 -2.31 6.27
N SER A 337 -19.87 -2.96 5.10
CA SER A 337 -18.97 -2.89 3.96
C SER A 337 -19.72 -2.47 2.69
N GLY A 338 -19.52 -1.24 2.26
CA GLY A 338 -20.13 -0.67 1.06
C GLY A 338 -19.30 0.46 0.48
N PHE A 339 -19.62 0.86 -0.75
CA PHE A 339 -18.95 1.97 -1.41
C PHE A 339 -19.92 2.85 -2.18
N VAL A 340 -19.47 4.05 -2.50
CA VAL A 340 -20.18 5.01 -3.36
C VAL A 340 -19.23 5.50 -4.44
N ALA A 341 -19.54 5.17 -5.68
CA ALA A 341 -18.90 5.71 -6.87
C ALA A 341 -19.66 6.95 -7.33
N LEU A 342 -18.96 8.04 -7.59
CA LEU A 342 -19.52 9.31 -8.04
C LEU A 342 -18.80 9.76 -9.30
N ALA A 343 -19.56 10.34 -10.23
CA ALA A 343 -19.05 11.03 -11.40
C ALA A 343 -19.71 12.41 -11.55
N ILE A 344 -18.92 13.40 -11.97
CA ILE A 344 -19.39 14.77 -12.22
C ILE A 344 -18.96 15.18 -13.63
N LYS A 345 -19.91 15.49 -14.50
CA LYS A 345 -19.65 15.97 -15.87
C LYS A 345 -19.11 17.40 -15.83
N ILE A 346 -17.89 17.58 -16.32
CA ILE A 346 -17.18 18.86 -16.27
C ILE A 346 -17.83 19.88 -17.22
N SER A 347 -18.22 19.46 -18.43
CA SER A 347 -18.83 20.32 -19.46
C SER A 347 -20.19 20.91 -19.10
N SER A 348 -20.77 20.52 -17.97
CA SER A 348 -21.93 21.23 -17.40
C SER A 348 -21.57 22.54 -16.69
N PHE A 349 -20.29 22.76 -16.37
CA PHE A 349 -19.80 23.91 -15.60
C PHE A 349 -18.85 24.81 -16.40
N ILE A 350 -17.96 24.21 -17.18
CA ILE A 350 -16.89 24.90 -17.91
C ILE A 350 -16.54 24.09 -19.16
N ASP A 351 -16.00 24.74 -20.19
CA ASP A 351 -15.45 24.02 -21.34
C ASP A 351 -14.36 23.02 -20.90
N ILE A 352 -14.31 21.86 -21.56
CA ILE A 352 -13.43 20.76 -21.12
C ILE A 352 -11.95 21.08 -21.31
N ASP A 353 -11.59 21.80 -22.38
CA ASP A 353 -10.21 22.14 -22.67
C ASP A 353 -9.74 23.27 -21.74
N GLU A 354 -10.61 24.23 -21.45
CA GLU A 354 -10.36 25.25 -20.43
C GLU A 354 -10.14 24.63 -19.04
N TYR A 355 -10.97 23.68 -18.63
CA TYR A 355 -10.78 22.96 -17.36
C TYR A 355 -9.43 22.22 -17.29
N LYS A 356 -9.12 21.44 -18.34
CA LYS A 356 -7.87 20.67 -18.42
C LYS A 356 -6.64 21.55 -18.33
N LYS A 357 -6.71 22.75 -18.94
CA LYS A 357 -5.65 23.76 -18.88
C LYS A 357 -5.51 24.39 -17.49
N GLU A 358 -6.61 24.64 -16.78
CA GLU A 358 -6.56 25.11 -15.38
C GLU A 358 -5.90 24.06 -14.47
N VAL A 359 -6.26 22.78 -14.63
CA VAL A 359 -5.60 21.68 -13.89
C VAL A 359 -4.12 21.58 -14.23
N GLN A 360 -3.75 21.72 -15.51
CA GLN A 360 -2.35 21.71 -15.93
C GLN A 360 -1.57 22.88 -15.31
N THR A 361 -2.16 24.07 -15.31
CA THR A 361 -1.56 25.27 -14.70
C THR A 361 -1.31 25.06 -13.20
N LEU A 362 -2.25 24.44 -12.48
CA LEU A 362 -2.06 24.06 -11.08
C LEU A 362 -0.88 23.09 -10.90
N ILE A 363 -0.81 22.03 -11.70
CA ILE A 363 0.27 21.03 -11.63
C ILE A 363 1.62 21.69 -11.85
N ASP A 364 1.76 22.48 -12.92
CA ASP A 364 3.01 23.14 -13.28
C ASP A 364 3.44 24.14 -12.21
N TRP A 365 2.50 24.95 -11.71
CA TRP A 365 2.78 25.93 -10.67
C TRP A 365 3.22 25.28 -9.36
N VAL A 366 2.52 24.24 -8.88
CA VAL A 366 2.90 23.51 -7.65
C VAL A 366 4.28 22.87 -7.80
N LYS A 367 4.57 22.27 -8.95
CA LYS A 367 5.87 21.64 -9.22
C LYS A 367 7.02 22.63 -9.41
N SER A 368 6.72 23.88 -9.75
CA SER A 368 7.71 24.95 -9.85
C SER A 368 8.25 25.42 -8.48
N SER A 369 7.62 25.00 -7.38
CA SER A 369 8.10 25.32 -6.04
C SER A 369 9.51 24.77 -5.80
N ARG A 370 10.32 25.53 -5.03
CA ARG A 370 11.66 25.08 -4.65
C ARG A 370 11.56 23.80 -3.83
N THR A 371 12.38 22.80 -4.18
CA THR A 371 12.43 21.56 -3.43
C THR A 371 13.11 21.77 -2.07
N ALA A 372 12.66 20.99 -1.07
CA ALA A 372 13.35 20.92 0.22
C ALA A 372 14.71 20.21 0.07
N PRO A 373 15.66 20.39 1.00
CA PRO A 373 16.93 19.68 0.98
C PRO A 373 16.74 18.15 0.84
N GLY A 374 17.44 17.54 -0.13
CA GLY A 374 17.36 16.11 -0.42
C GLY A 374 16.14 15.68 -1.26
N VAL A 375 15.19 16.57 -1.53
CA VAL A 375 14.05 16.29 -2.42
C VAL A 375 14.44 16.59 -3.86
N LYS A 376 14.39 15.56 -4.72
CA LYS A 376 14.79 15.66 -6.13
C LYS A 376 13.75 16.38 -7.00
N LYS A 377 12.47 16.13 -6.75
CA LYS A 377 11.35 16.75 -7.45
C LYS A 377 10.08 16.66 -6.61
N ILE A 378 9.11 17.53 -6.91
CA ILE A 378 7.76 17.51 -6.36
C ILE A 378 6.90 16.68 -7.31
N TYR A 379 6.09 15.78 -6.74
CA TYR A 379 5.14 14.96 -7.47
C TYR A 379 3.73 15.54 -7.31
N TYR A 380 2.91 15.49 -8.37
CA TYR A 380 1.46 15.64 -8.23
C TYR A 380 0.80 14.27 -7.95
N PRO A 381 -0.42 14.23 -7.39
CA PRO A 381 -1.12 12.98 -7.12
C PRO A 381 -1.25 12.10 -8.37
N GLY A 382 -0.74 10.87 -8.33
CA GLY A 382 -0.73 9.92 -9.44
C GLY A 382 0.58 9.84 -10.22
N GLU A 383 1.47 10.84 -10.10
CA GLU A 383 2.72 10.87 -10.88
C GLU A 383 3.72 9.78 -10.43
N ILE A 384 3.74 9.44 -9.14
CA ILE A 384 4.60 8.37 -8.60
C ILE A 384 4.16 7.03 -9.19
N GLU A 385 2.86 6.78 -9.19
CA GLU A 385 2.22 5.57 -9.69
C GLU A 385 2.48 5.37 -11.18
N GLU A 386 2.47 6.44 -11.98
CA GLU A 386 2.70 6.40 -13.42
C GLU A 386 4.17 6.18 -13.79
N GLU A 387 5.11 6.74 -13.03
CA GLU A 387 6.54 6.40 -13.16
C GLU A 387 6.81 4.93 -12.84
N LEU A 388 6.16 4.42 -11.78
CA LEU A 388 6.26 3.01 -11.40
C LEU A 388 5.63 2.12 -12.47
N ARG A 389 4.48 2.51 -13.04
CA ARG A 389 3.82 1.79 -14.12
C ARG A 389 4.75 1.68 -15.33
N ALA A 390 5.34 2.77 -15.78
CA ALA A 390 6.29 2.76 -16.90
C ALA A 390 7.48 1.83 -16.61
N ALA A 391 8.08 1.95 -15.42
CA ALA A 391 9.24 1.14 -15.04
C ALA A 391 8.90 -0.37 -14.91
N ARG A 392 7.79 -0.73 -14.27
CA ARG A 392 7.38 -2.13 -14.06
C ARG A 392 6.79 -2.76 -15.31
N THR A 393 6.24 -1.98 -16.23
CA THR A 393 5.85 -2.47 -17.56
C THR A 393 7.09 -2.89 -18.36
N ALA A 394 8.15 -2.08 -18.35
CA ALA A 394 9.38 -2.38 -19.07
C ALA A 394 10.22 -3.51 -18.44
N ASN A 395 10.27 -3.58 -17.09
CA ASN A 395 11.19 -4.46 -16.37
C ASN A 395 10.51 -5.65 -15.68
N GLY A 396 9.19 -5.78 -15.78
CA GLY A 396 8.39 -6.76 -15.06
C GLY A 396 8.09 -6.36 -13.60
N ILE A 397 7.22 -7.15 -12.98
CA ILE A 397 6.77 -7.00 -11.59
C ILE A 397 7.67 -7.85 -10.70
N ALA A 398 8.27 -7.24 -9.68
CA ALA A 398 8.99 -7.97 -8.65
C ALA A 398 7.97 -8.69 -7.74
N VAL A 399 8.13 -10.01 -7.58
CA VAL A 399 7.25 -10.85 -6.76
C VAL A 399 8.09 -11.58 -5.72
N GLU A 400 7.74 -11.47 -4.44
CA GLU A 400 8.45 -12.22 -3.41
C GLU A 400 8.24 -13.73 -3.56
N GLU A 401 9.28 -14.53 -3.26
CA GLU A 401 9.24 -16.01 -3.32
C GLU A 401 8.07 -16.59 -2.51
N THR A 402 7.78 -15.99 -1.35
CA THR A 402 6.65 -16.38 -0.50
C THR A 402 5.29 -16.10 -1.14
N THR A 403 5.14 -14.95 -1.80
CA THR A 403 3.92 -14.59 -2.54
C THR A 403 3.73 -15.54 -3.72
N TRP A 404 4.78 -15.80 -4.50
CA TRP A 404 4.73 -16.73 -5.62
C TRP A 404 4.40 -18.16 -5.18
N GLY A 405 5.02 -18.64 -4.10
CA GLY A 405 4.72 -19.96 -3.53
C GLY A 405 3.25 -20.13 -3.17
N ARG A 406 2.64 -19.13 -2.52
CA ARG A 406 1.21 -19.14 -2.18
C ARG A 406 0.30 -19.12 -3.41
N ILE A 407 0.71 -18.45 -4.49
CA ILE A 407 -0.01 -18.47 -5.78
C ILE A 407 0.09 -19.86 -6.39
N ALA A 408 1.29 -20.46 -6.41
CA ALA A 408 1.51 -21.80 -6.93
C ALA A 408 0.73 -22.88 -6.17
N GLU A 409 0.69 -22.81 -4.84
CA GLU A 409 -0.12 -23.69 -4.00
C GLU A 409 -1.62 -23.57 -4.34
N ALA A 410 -2.13 -22.34 -4.39
CA ALA A 410 -3.53 -22.10 -4.74
C ALA A 410 -3.86 -22.52 -6.19
N ALA A 411 -2.91 -22.36 -7.12
CA ALA A 411 -3.08 -22.83 -8.50
C ALA A 411 -3.18 -24.35 -8.59
N ALA A 412 -2.39 -25.08 -7.80
CA ALA A 412 -2.47 -26.53 -7.73
C ALA A 412 -3.83 -26.99 -7.17
N GLU A 413 -4.39 -26.30 -6.17
CA GLU A 413 -5.75 -26.54 -5.66
C GLU A 413 -6.81 -26.38 -6.77
N MET A 414 -6.60 -25.47 -7.71
CA MET A 414 -7.50 -25.23 -8.85
C MET A 414 -7.19 -26.11 -10.08
N GLY A 415 -6.18 -26.98 -10.02
CA GLY A 415 -5.76 -27.81 -11.15
C GLY A 415 -5.09 -27.03 -12.30
N VAL A 416 -4.56 -25.83 -12.04
CA VAL A 416 -3.89 -24.99 -13.04
C VAL A 416 -2.37 -25.13 -12.90
N ALA A 417 -1.70 -25.46 -14.01
CA ALA A 417 -0.25 -25.57 -14.03
C ALA A 417 0.44 -24.22 -13.75
N VAL A 418 1.50 -24.26 -12.93
CA VAL A 418 2.32 -23.08 -12.63
C VAL A 418 3.25 -22.81 -13.82
N PRO A 419 3.27 -21.59 -14.38
CA PRO A 419 4.15 -21.26 -15.50
C PRO A 419 5.61 -21.28 -15.05
N ALA A 420 6.51 -21.62 -15.98
CA ALA A 420 7.94 -21.36 -15.79
C ALA A 420 8.18 -19.85 -15.78
N VAL A 421 8.88 -19.36 -14.75
CA VAL A 421 9.16 -17.94 -14.52
C VAL A 421 10.61 -17.62 -14.82
#